data_AF-A0A969LH45-F1
#
_entry.id   AF-A0A969LH45-F1
#
_cell.length_a   1.000
_cell.length_b   1.000
_cell.length_c   1.000
_cell.angle_alpha   90.00
_cell.angle_beta   90.00
_cell.angle_gamma   90.00
#
_symmetry.space_group_name_H-M   'P 1'
#
loop_
_entity.id
_entity.type
_entity.pdbx_description
1 polymer ?
#
loop_
_entity_poly.entity_id
_entity_poly.type
_entity_poly.pdbx_seq_one_letter_code
_entity_poly.pdbx_strand_id
1 'polypeptide(L)'
;MALELTGAIIAIRDNEPVVLAMRGAGDAADVLPSGRFAPVSHATLDGGLRECVREKTGLELGYVEQLCTFGGRGYGARDGNSVSIGYIALVLGGDQMPAASACAWCSVYDYFPWEDWRQDRPLVLREVIEPRLKAWMATGEAETCEATLLDRRERVNIAFGLDGARWDDERVLDRYELLCEAEVLTGGQQVSPPVQDADATGRAMHPEHRRMLAAAIGRLRAKIRYRPVVFELIQAEFTLFDLQKTVEAVLGPNLHKQNFRRLVESVGLVEPTGEIRTHTGGRPARLYRFRREVLLERPAPGVRVKAVARG
;
A
#
# COMPACT_ATOMS: atom_id res chain seq x y z
N MET A 1 27.94 11.71 -1.75
CA MET A 1 26.77 10.86 -1.43
C MET A 1 25.54 11.60 -1.89
N ALA A 2 24.73 11.01 -2.77
CA ALA A 2 23.48 11.62 -3.21
C ALA A 2 22.34 11.12 -2.31
N LEU A 3 21.51 12.04 -1.80
CA LEU A 3 20.31 11.71 -1.04
C LEU A 3 19.09 11.86 -1.95
N GLU A 4 18.35 10.78 -2.12
CA GLU A 4 17.09 10.74 -2.86
C GLU A 4 15.92 10.65 -1.89
N LEU A 5 14.80 11.28 -2.24
CA LEU A 5 13.53 11.22 -1.54
C LEU A 5 12.53 10.55 -2.47
N THR A 6 11.90 9.45 -2.04
CA THR A 6 10.94 8.69 -2.85
C THR A 6 9.61 8.59 -2.13
N GLY A 7 8.50 8.84 -2.84
CA GLY A 7 7.15 8.85 -2.28
C GLY A 7 6.25 7.75 -2.82
N ALA A 8 5.74 6.88 -1.95
CA ALA A 8 4.56 6.07 -2.20
C ALA A 8 3.31 6.94 -1.94
N ILE A 9 2.82 7.61 -2.98
CA ILE A 9 1.67 8.51 -2.91
C ILE A 9 0.41 7.71 -3.20
N ILE A 10 -0.46 7.58 -2.21
CA ILE A 10 -1.64 6.73 -2.24
C ILE A 10 -2.92 7.58 -2.22
N ALA A 11 -3.88 7.19 -3.04
CA ALA A 11 -5.24 7.74 -3.06
C ALA A 11 -6.26 6.60 -3.14
N ILE A 12 -7.55 6.93 -3.02
CA ILE A 12 -8.64 6.02 -3.39
C ILE A 12 -9.31 6.53 -4.66
N ARG A 13 -9.49 5.64 -5.63
CA ARG A 13 -10.22 5.90 -6.88
C ARG A 13 -11.05 4.68 -7.25
N ASP A 14 -12.32 4.88 -7.62
CA ASP A 14 -13.22 3.81 -8.04
C ASP A 14 -13.31 2.63 -7.02
N ASN A 15 -13.23 2.96 -5.72
CA ASN A 15 -13.13 2.01 -4.61
C ASN A 15 -11.86 1.15 -4.60
N GLU A 16 -10.77 1.57 -5.24
CA GLU A 16 -9.48 0.89 -5.19
C GLU A 16 -8.39 1.78 -4.57
N PRO A 17 -7.45 1.18 -3.82
CA PRO A 17 -6.23 1.88 -3.46
C PRO A 17 -5.36 2.03 -4.70
N VAL A 18 -5.08 3.26 -5.09
CA VAL A 18 -4.20 3.57 -6.22
C VAL A 18 -2.92 4.22 -5.71
N VAL A 19 -1.81 3.93 -6.38
CA VAL A 19 -0.52 4.58 -6.18
C VAL A 19 -0.17 5.40 -7.41
N LEU A 20 0.46 6.55 -7.19
CA LEU A 20 1.03 7.33 -8.27
C LEU A 20 2.32 6.67 -8.76
N ALA A 21 2.30 6.17 -10.00
CA ALA A 21 3.45 5.58 -10.66
C ALA A 21 3.89 6.44 -11.84
N MET A 22 5.19 6.51 -12.08
CA MET A 22 5.76 7.09 -13.30
C MET A 22 6.21 5.94 -14.20
N ARG A 23 5.79 5.97 -15.46
CA ARG A 23 6.25 4.98 -16.45
C ARG A 23 7.74 5.18 -16.70
N GLY A 24 8.51 4.10 -16.64
CA GLY A 24 9.87 4.11 -17.14
C GLY A 24 9.91 4.43 -18.64
N ALA A 25 11.02 4.97 -19.14
CA ALA A 25 11.17 5.18 -20.58
C ALA A 25 11.14 3.84 -21.34
N GLY A 26 10.23 3.68 -22.30
CA GLY A 26 10.05 2.44 -23.09
C GLY A 26 9.27 1.36 -22.33
N ASP A 27 9.66 0.09 -22.48
CA ASP A 27 9.13 -1.06 -21.72
C ASP A 27 9.70 -1.16 -20.29
N ALA A 28 10.27 -0.08 -19.78
CA ALA A 28 10.87 -0.08 -18.45
C ALA A 28 9.80 -0.16 -17.36
N ALA A 29 10.10 -0.93 -16.31
CA ALA A 29 9.24 -1.10 -15.15
C ALA A 29 8.85 0.26 -14.52
N ASP A 30 7.65 0.32 -13.94
CA ASP A 30 7.18 1.53 -13.29
C ASP A 30 8.09 1.91 -12.11
N VAL A 31 8.11 3.20 -11.78
CA VAL A 31 8.83 3.74 -10.64
C VAL A 31 7.94 4.67 -9.82
N LEU A 32 8.23 4.79 -8.52
CA LEU A 32 7.58 5.76 -7.67
C LEU A 32 8.21 7.16 -7.87
N PRO A 33 7.44 8.25 -7.70
CA PRO A 33 7.97 9.61 -7.71
C PRO A 33 9.15 9.77 -6.75
N SER A 34 10.31 10.12 -7.30
CA SER A 34 11.53 10.37 -6.54
C SER A 34 12.20 11.68 -6.92
N GLY A 35 13.00 12.26 -6.05
CA GLY A 35 13.76 13.48 -6.32
C GLY A 35 14.98 13.63 -5.43
N ARG A 36 15.96 14.42 -5.88
CA ARG A 36 17.16 14.69 -5.09
C ARG A 36 16.84 15.69 -3.99
N PHE A 37 17.31 15.41 -2.77
CA PHE A 37 17.30 16.40 -1.71
C PHE A 37 18.45 17.41 -1.93
N ALA A 38 18.11 18.69 -1.95
CA ALA A 38 19.06 19.79 -2.05
C ALA A 38 18.96 20.66 -0.77
N PRO A 39 19.92 20.61 0.15
CA PRO A 39 19.82 21.30 1.44
C PRO A 39 19.82 22.84 1.34
N VAL A 40 20.21 23.38 0.17
CA VAL A 40 20.18 24.82 -0.10
C VAL A 40 18.76 25.30 -0.42
N SER A 41 17.95 24.49 -1.11
CA SER A 41 16.57 24.83 -1.49
C SER A 41 15.53 24.22 -0.55
N HIS A 42 15.80 23.06 0.05
CA HIS A 42 14.86 22.31 0.86
C HIS A 42 15.17 22.50 2.36
N ALA A 43 14.26 23.18 3.07
CA ALA A 43 14.40 23.42 4.51
C ALA A 43 14.35 22.13 5.36
N THR A 44 13.62 21.12 4.89
CA THR A 44 13.49 19.80 5.54
C THR A 44 13.41 18.70 4.49
N LEU A 45 13.67 17.45 4.88
CA LEU A 45 13.49 16.30 3.99
C LEU A 45 12.02 16.16 3.53
N ASP A 46 11.06 16.38 4.44
CA ASP A 46 9.62 16.42 4.13
C ASP A 46 9.28 17.53 3.13
N GLY A 47 9.82 18.74 3.34
CA GLY A 47 9.66 19.87 2.43
C GLY A 47 10.22 19.56 1.04
N GLY A 48 11.39 18.92 0.97
CA GLY A 48 11.99 18.50 -0.29
C GLY A 48 11.17 17.45 -1.06
N LEU A 49 10.54 16.51 -0.35
CA LEU A 49 9.63 15.55 -0.99
C LEU A 49 8.40 16.27 -1.56
N ARG A 50 7.77 17.13 -0.75
CA ARG A 50 6.57 17.90 -1.15
C ARG A 50 6.85 18.75 -2.39
N GLU A 51 7.98 19.46 -2.40
CA GLU A 51 8.40 20.27 -3.53
C GLU A 51 8.63 19.42 -4.79
N CYS A 52 9.39 18.32 -4.68
CA CYS A 52 9.63 17.41 -5.79
C CYS A 52 8.32 16.83 -6.37
N VAL A 53 7.40 16.40 -5.52
CA VAL A 53 6.13 15.82 -5.97
C VAL A 53 5.29 16.89 -6.66
N ARG A 54 5.18 18.08 -6.07
CA ARG A 54 4.44 19.21 -6.64
C ARG A 54 4.98 19.61 -8.01
N GLU A 55 6.30 19.70 -8.17
CA GLU A 55 6.94 20.03 -9.45
C GLU A 55 6.69 18.96 -10.53
N LYS A 56 6.77 17.68 -10.17
CA LYS A 56 6.65 16.58 -11.13
C LYS A 56 5.22 16.21 -11.49
N THR A 57 4.28 16.43 -10.57
CA THR A 57 2.93 15.84 -10.66
C THR A 57 1.83 16.89 -10.57
N GLY A 58 2.13 18.07 -10.01
CA GLY A 58 1.14 19.10 -9.68
C GLY A 58 0.34 18.80 -8.41
N LEU A 59 0.60 17.69 -7.73
CA LEU A 59 -0.15 17.28 -6.54
C LEU A 59 0.38 17.94 -5.27
N GLU A 60 -0.55 18.40 -4.44
CA GLU A 60 -0.28 18.82 -3.07
C GLU A 60 -0.46 17.61 -2.14
N LEU A 61 0.57 17.31 -1.33
CA LEU A 61 0.51 16.21 -0.38
C LEU A 61 -0.26 16.65 0.88
N GLY A 62 -1.33 15.93 1.25
CA GLY A 62 -2.03 16.17 2.51
C GLY A 62 -1.21 15.62 3.68
N TYR A 63 -1.24 14.30 3.81
CA TYR A 63 -0.51 13.57 4.83
C TYR A 63 0.82 13.04 4.29
N VAL A 64 1.90 13.18 5.07
CA VAL A 64 3.22 12.62 4.75
C VAL A 64 3.86 12.02 6.00
N GLU A 65 4.47 10.85 5.86
CA GLU A 65 5.23 10.17 6.92
C GLU A 65 6.45 9.47 6.33
N GLN A 66 7.61 9.62 6.99
CA GLN A 66 8.79 8.86 6.64
C GLN A 66 8.57 7.38 6.97
N LEU A 67 8.82 6.53 5.98
CA LEU A 67 8.56 5.09 6.05
C LEU A 67 9.81 4.31 6.41
N CYS A 68 10.89 4.52 5.65
CA CYS A 68 12.12 3.76 5.74
C CYS A 68 13.27 4.49 5.04
N THR A 69 14.49 4.05 5.31
CA THR A 69 15.69 4.52 4.62
C THR A 69 16.36 3.30 3.99
N PHE A 70 16.70 3.42 2.72
CA PHE A 70 17.42 2.39 1.99
C PHE A 70 18.78 2.92 1.54
N GLY A 71 19.77 2.02 1.47
CA GLY A 71 21.08 2.32 0.92
C GLY A 71 21.67 1.07 0.27
N GLY A 72 22.42 1.23 -0.82
CA GLY A 72 23.02 0.10 -1.52
C GLY A 72 23.52 0.44 -2.92
N ARG A 73 24.28 -0.49 -3.52
CA ARG A 73 24.71 -0.42 -4.93
C ARG A 73 23.52 -0.81 -5.82
N GLY A 74 22.70 0.17 -6.19
CA GLY A 74 21.51 -0.06 -7.03
C GLY A 74 20.70 1.22 -7.31
N TYR A 75 20.76 2.20 -6.40
CA TYR A 75 20.06 3.47 -6.53
C TYR A 75 20.70 4.37 -7.57
N GLY A 76 20.14 4.47 -8.79
CA GLY A 76 20.05 5.68 -9.64
C GLY A 76 21.28 6.60 -9.85
N ALA A 77 22.45 6.23 -9.37
CA ALA A 77 23.68 6.99 -9.36
C ALA A 77 24.73 6.09 -9.98
N ARG A 78 25.30 6.55 -11.09
CA ARG A 78 26.39 5.89 -11.82
C ARG A 78 27.58 5.50 -10.93
N ASP A 79 27.67 6.04 -9.71
CA ASP A 79 28.82 5.93 -8.79
C ASP A 79 28.56 5.11 -7.51
N GLY A 80 27.40 4.45 -7.37
CA GLY A 80 27.19 3.41 -6.34
C GLY A 80 27.12 3.86 -4.87
N ASN A 81 26.96 5.17 -4.59
CA ASN A 81 26.87 5.74 -3.23
C ASN A 81 25.66 6.67 -3.06
N SER A 82 24.47 6.08 -3.03
CA SER A 82 23.19 6.77 -2.88
C SER A 82 22.38 6.18 -1.73
N VAL A 83 21.73 7.06 -0.98
CA VAL A 83 20.77 6.73 0.07
C VAL A 83 19.43 7.25 -0.39
N SER A 84 18.39 6.43 -0.33
CA SER A 84 17.02 6.84 -0.62
C SER A 84 16.19 6.83 0.65
N ILE A 85 15.47 7.91 0.92
CA ILE A 85 14.53 8.01 2.03
C ILE A 85 13.13 7.84 1.46
N GLY A 86 12.47 6.77 1.87
CA GLY A 86 11.12 6.43 1.48
C GLY A 86 10.08 7.10 2.36
N TYR A 87 9.04 7.63 1.72
CA TYR A 87 7.89 8.25 2.36
C TYR A 87 6.60 7.57 1.91
N ILE A 88 5.62 7.53 2.81
CA ILE A 88 4.22 7.33 2.45
C ILE A 88 3.53 8.68 2.47
N ALA A 89 2.74 8.97 1.44
CA ALA A 89 1.90 10.15 1.39
C ALA A 89 0.47 9.77 1.02
N LEU A 90 -0.52 10.45 1.62
CA LEU A 90 -1.94 10.24 1.31
C LEU A 90 -2.48 11.53 0.70
N VAL A 91 -3.23 11.39 -0.40
CA VAL A 91 -3.89 12.51 -1.07
C VAL A 91 -5.37 12.24 -1.27
N LEU A 92 -6.14 13.32 -1.22
CA LEU A 92 -7.57 13.31 -1.47
C LEU A 92 -7.83 13.09 -2.97
N GLY A 93 -8.76 12.20 -3.30
CA GLY A 93 -9.37 12.11 -4.63
C GLY A 93 -8.39 11.94 -5.79
N GLY A 94 -8.09 10.69 -6.17
CA GLY A 94 -7.30 10.35 -7.37
C GLY A 94 -7.90 10.78 -8.70
N ASP A 95 -8.95 11.61 -8.66
CA ASP A 95 -9.60 12.25 -9.81
C ASP A 95 -8.73 13.35 -10.42
N GLN A 96 -7.86 13.98 -9.62
CA GLN A 96 -6.83 14.86 -10.16
C GLN A 96 -5.83 14.01 -10.94
N MET A 97 -5.89 14.12 -12.27
CA MET A 97 -4.87 13.54 -13.12
C MET A 97 -3.56 14.31 -12.88
N PRO A 98 -2.44 13.61 -12.69
CA PRO A 98 -1.14 14.25 -12.64
C PRO A 98 -0.94 15.07 -13.91
N ALA A 99 -0.40 16.29 -13.77
CA ALA A 99 -0.19 17.17 -14.92
C ALA A 99 0.85 16.61 -15.92
N ALA A 100 1.73 15.72 -15.47
CA ALA A 100 2.76 15.11 -16.30
C ALA A 100 2.26 13.83 -17.01
N SER A 101 2.43 13.80 -18.33
CA SER A 101 2.02 12.68 -19.21
C SER A 101 2.68 11.33 -18.89
N ALA A 102 3.79 11.32 -18.14
CA ALA A 102 4.48 10.11 -17.71
C ALA A 102 3.93 9.50 -16.42
N CYS A 103 3.02 10.18 -15.72
CA CYS A 103 2.46 9.73 -14.46
C CYS A 103 1.07 9.10 -14.64
N ALA A 104 0.79 8.02 -13.93
CA ALA A 104 -0.50 7.35 -13.92
C ALA A 104 -0.87 6.90 -12.51
N TRP A 105 -2.16 6.96 -12.19
CA TRP A 105 -2.72 6.23 -11.06
C TRP A 105 -2.86 4.77 -11.45
N CYS A 106 -2.18 3.89 -10.72
CA CYS A 106 -2.23 2.44 -10.91
C CYS A 106 -2.78 1.77 -9.66
N SER A 107 -3.56 0.72 -9.82
CA SER A 107 -4.08 -0.02 -8.66
C SER A 107 -2.90 -0.61 -7.91
N VAL A 108 -2.91 -0.49 -6.57
CA VAL A 108 -1.94 -1.20 -5.73
C VAL A 108 -2.06 -2.72 -5.97
N TYR A 109 -3.26 -3.20 -6.28
CA TYR A 109 -3.52 -4.60 -6.58
C TYR A 109 -3.02 -5.04 -7.96
N ASP A 110 -2.71 -4.10 -8.87
CA ASP A 110 -1.97 -4.45 -10.10
C ASP A 110 -0.55 -4.89 -9.74
N TYR A 111 0.07 -4.28 -8.73
CA TYR A 111 1.43 -4.63 -8.26
C TYR A 111 1.42 -5.76 -7.22
N PHE A 112 0.31 -6.01 -6.53
CA PHE A 112 0.19 -7.07 -5.53
C PHE A 112 -1.15 -7.81 -5.68
N PRO A 113 -1.36 -8.57 -6.76
CA PRO A 113 -2.66 -9.19 -7.05
C PRO A 113 -3.10 -10.23 -6.00
N TRP A 114 -2.19 -10.71 -5.16
CA TRP A 114 -2.48 -11.61 -4.03
C TRP A 114 -2.99 -10.89 -2.76
N GLU A 115 -3.07 -9.56 -2.77
CA GLU A 115 -3.52 -8.76 -1.61
C GLU A 115 -5.00 -8.39 -1.64
N ASP A 116 -5.71 -8.59 -2.77
CA ASP A 116 -7.14 -8.25 -2.90
C ASP A 116 -8.05 -9.45 -2.60
N TRP A 117 -8.59 -9.48 -1.39
CA TRP A 117 -9.52 -10.49 -0.88
C TRP A 117 -10.98 -9.98 -0.85
N ARG A 118 -11.31 -8.89 -1.56
CA ARG A 118 -12.68 -8.30 -1.56
C ARG A 118 -13.67 -9.09 -2.41
N GLN A 119 -13.22 -9.91 -3.34
CA GLN A 119 -14.10 -10.82 -4.07
C GLN A 119 -14.10 -12.19 -3.40
N ASP A 120 -12.96 -12.89 -3.49
CA ASP A 120 -12.68 -14.17 -2.85
C ASP A 120 -11.15 -14.30 -2.70
N ARG A 121 -10.67 -15.48 -2.28
CA ARG A 121 -9.24 -15.80 -2.26
C ARG A 121 -8.61 -15.60 -3.65
N PRO A 122 -7.52 -14.80 -3.78
CA PRO A 122 -6.92 -14.51 -5.08
C PRO A 122 -6.50 -15.76 -5.85
N LEU A 123 -6.84 -15.83 -7.14
CA LEU A 123 -6.48 -16.95 -8.00
C LEU A 123 -4.95 -17.12 -8.13
N VAL A 124 -4.21 -16.01 -8.30
CA VAL A 124 -2.75 -16.01 -8.34
C VAL A 124 -2.13 -16.64 -7.09
N LEU A 125 -2.75 -16.42 -5.93
CA LEU A 125 -2.27 -16.99 -4.67
C LEU A 125 -2.37 -18.52 -4.71
N ARG A 126 -3.54 -19.02 -5.11
CA ARG A 126 -3.85 -20.47 -5.16
C ARG A 126 -3.12 -21.21 -6.29
N GLU A 127 -3.05 -20.61 -7.47
CA GLU A 127 -2.65 -21.30 -8.70
C GLU A 127 -1.15 -21.13 -9.02
N VAL A 128 -0.52 -20.06 -8.53
CA VAL A 128 0.88 -19.74 -8.86
C VAL A 128 1.75 -19.68 -7.61
N ILE A 129 1.38 -18.87 -6.63
CA ILE A 129 2.24 -18.57 -5.47
C ILE A 129 2.36 -19.78 -4.54
N GLU A 130 1.24 -20.35 -4.09
CA GLU A 130 1.25 -21.45 -3.12
C GLU A 130 1.99 -22.70 -3.63
N PRO A 131 1.80 -23.18 -4.88
CA PRO A 131 2.56 -24.30 -5.40
C PRO A 131 4.07 -24.03 -5.41
N ARG A 132 4.49 -22.82 -5.80
CA ARG A 132 5.92 -22.45 -5.83
C ARG A 132 6.51 -22.34 -4.43
N LEU A 133 5.78 -21.74 -3.47
CA LEU A 133 6.20 -21.69 -2.07
C LEU A 133 6.32 -23.10 -1.47
N LYS A 134 5.37 -24.01 -1.76
CA LYS A 134 5.44 -25.41 -1.31
C LYS A 134 6.67 -26.13 -1.88
N ALA A 135 6.98 -25.92 -3.17
CA ALA A 135 8.20 -26.46 -3.77
C ALA A 135 9.47 -25.88 -3.12
N TRP A 136 9.54 -24.56 -2.89
CA TRP A 136 10.67 -23.88 -2.25
C TRP A 136 10.87 -24.28 -0.78
N MET A 137 9.79 -24.56 -0.04
CA MET A 137 9.86 -25.09 1.32
C MET A 137 10.32 -26.55 1.36
N ALA A 138 10.18 -27.31 0.28
CA ALA A 138 10.63 -28.70 0.19
C ALA A 138 12.11 -28.84 -0.17
N THR A 139 12.71 -27.81 -0.79
CA THR A 139 14.14 -27.81 -1.17
C THR A 139 15.08 -27.35 -0.07
N GLY A 140 14.57 -26.67 0.95
CA GLY A 140 15.37 -26.21 2.09
C GLY A 140 15.55 -27.31 3.13
N GLU A 141 16.80 -27.72 3.37
CA GLU A 141 17.17 -28.22 4.69
C GLU A 141 16.90 -27.13 5.73
N ALA A 142 16.64 -27.52 6.98
CA ALA A 142 16.31 -26.61 8.07
C ALA A 142 17.49 -25.68 8.40
N GLU A 143 17.73 -24.67 7.56
CA GLU A 143 18.64 -23.57 7.82
C GLU A 143 17.96 -22.65 8.83
N THR A 144 18.05 -23.01 10.11
CA THR A 144 17.92 -22.03 11.17
C THR A 144 19.07 -21.04 11.02
N CYS A 145 18.81 -19.90 10.37
CA CYS A 145 19.70 -18.76 10.50
C CYS A 145 19.59 -18.26 11.95
N GLU A 146 20.70 -18.21 12.70
CA GLU A 146 20.71 -17.69 14.10
C GLU A 146 20.10 -16.28 14.24
N ALA A 147 19.98 -15.54 13.12
CA ALA A 147 19.38 -14.20 13.06
C ALA A 147 17.84 -14.19 13.01
N THR A 148 17.17 -15.30 12.70
CA THR A 148 15.71 -15.37 12.60
C THR A 148 15.15 -16.44 13.53
N LEU A 149 14.27 -16.04 14.47
CA LEU A 149 13.62 -16.95 15.42
C LEU A 149 12.65 -17.95 14.78
N LEU A 150 12.36 -17.81 13.48
CA LEU A 150 11.38 -18.60 12.74
C LEU A 150 12.03 -19.24 11.52
N ASP A 151 11.72 -20.50 11.26
CA ASP A 151 12.19 -21.19 10.07
C ASP A 151 11.46 -20.73 8.80
N ARG A 152 11.96 -21.18 7.64
CA ARG A 152 11.38 -20.85 6.33
C ARG A 152 9.89 -21.18 6.22
N ARG A 153 9.47 -22.33 6.74
CA ARG A 153 8.09 -22.81 6.67
C ARG A 153 7.19 -21.99 7.60
N GLU A 154 7.65 -21.70 8.82
CA GLU A 154 6.94 -20.85 9.77
C GLU A 154 6.72 -19.44 9.22
N ARG A 155 7.76 -18.83 8.62
CA ARG A 155 7.65 -17.52 7.96
C ARG A 155 6.58 -17.51 6.87
N VAL A 156 6.60 -18.52 5.99
CA VAL A 156 5.60 -18.66 4.91
C VAL A 156 4.19 -18.85 5.47
N ASN A 157 4.03 -19.75 6.44
CA ASN A 157 2.73 -20.04 7.03
C ASN A 157 2.11 -18.80 7.69
N ILE A 158 2.92 -18.05 8.45
CA ILE A 158 2.48 -16.80 9.09
C ILE A 158 2.16 -15.72 8.06
N ALA A 159 3.00 -15.52 7.05
CA ALA A 159 2.83 -14.44 6.07
C ALA A 159 1.62 -14.67 5.14
N PHE A 160 1.37 -15.92 4.72
CA PHE A 160 0.34 -16.27 3.75
C PHE A 160 -0.93 -16.88 4.35
N GLY A 161 -0.98 -17.08 5.67
CA GLY A 161 -2.14 -17.71 6.32
C GLY A 161 -2.31 -19.18 5.90
N LEU A 162 -1.21 -19.91 5.76
CA LEU A 162 -1.22 -21.34 5.42
C LEU A 162 -1.19 -22.20 6.69
N ASP A 163 -1.52 -23.48 6.57
CA ASP A 163 -1.54 -24.46 7.68
C ASP A 163 -2.34 -24.03 8.92
N GLY A 164 -3.49 -23.36 8.69
CA GLY A 164 -4.39 -22.91 9.75
C GLY A 164 -4.00 -21.56 10.39
N ALA A 165 -2.90 -20.94 9.95
CA ALA A 165 -2.60 -19.55 10.29
C ALA A 165 -3.67 -18.61 9.69
N ARG A 166 -3.94 -17.50 10.38
CA ARG A 166 -4.89 -16.51 9.90
C ARG A 166 -4.20 -15.53 8.96
N TRP A 167 -4.87 -15.14 7.88
CA TRP A 167 -4.44 -14.04 7.03
C TRP A 167 -4.29 -12.73 7.83
N ASP A 168 -3.10 -12.16 7.79
CA ASP A 168 -2.77 -10.86 8.38
C ASP A 168 -2.53 -9.84 7.26
N ASP A 169 -3.44 -8.88 7.13
CA ASP A 169 -3.37 -7.87 6.07
C ASP A 169 -2.17 -6.90 6.24
N GLU A 170 -1.53 -6.83 7.40
CA GLU A 170 -0.37 -5.95 7.62
C GLU A 170 0.95 -6.50 7.05
N ARG A 171 1.01 -7.81 6.78
CA ARG A 171 2.23 -8.55 6.36
C ARG A 171 2.56 -8.45 4.87
N VAL A 172 2.24 -7.31 4.24
CA VAL A 172 2.45 -7.08 2.81
C VAL A 172 3.94 -7.15 2.45
N LEU A 173 4.80 -6.52 3.26
CA LEU A 173 6.26 -6.56 3.04
C LEU A 173 6.82 -7.97 3.24
N ASP A 174 6.44 -8.66 4.33
CA ASP A 174 6.90 -10.03 4.60
C ASP A 174 6.56 -10.97 3.43
N ARG A 175 5.33 -10.87 2.90
CA ARG A 175 4.91 -11.64 1.73
C ARG A 175 5.75 -11.29 0.51
N TYR A 176 5.91 -10.01 0.21
CA TYR A 176 6.72 -9.57 -0.94
C TYR A 176 8.16 -10.11 -0.85
N GLU A 177 8.81 -9.99 0.31
CA GLU A 177 10.18 -10.46 0.53
C GLU A 177 10.29 -11.98 0.40
N LEU A 178 9.34 -12.74 0.96
CA LEU A 178 9.30 -14.19 0.80
C LEU A 178 9.11 -14.62 -0.67
N LEU A 179 8.31 -13.89 -1.46
CA LEU A 179 8.18 -14.17 -2.89
C LEU A 179 9.44 -13.82 -3.67
N CYS A 180 10.22 -12.81 -3.25
CA CYS A 180 11.54 -12.55 -3.79
C CYS A 180 12.53 -13.65 -3.43
N GLU A 181 12.60 -14.05 -2.16
CA GLU A 181 13.49 -15.12 -1.66
C GLU A 181 13.21 -16.48 -2.31
N ALA A 182 11.93 -16.77 -2.57
CA ALA A 182 11.49 -17.98 -3.25
C ALA A 182 11.57 -17.90 -4.78
N GLU A 183 12.10 -16.79 -5.34
CA GLU A 183 12.21 -16.52 -6.77
C GLU A 183 10.86 -16.65 -7.52
N VAL A 184 9.75 -16.38 -6.80
CA VAL A 184 8.39 -16.43 -7.36
C VAL A 184 8.12 -15.19 -8.21
N LEU A 185 8.61 -14.03 -7.78
CA LEU A 185 8.51 -12.79 -8.54
C LEU A 185 9.59 -12.77 -9.62
N THR A 186 9.18 -12.84 -10.88
CA THR A 186 10.07 -12.67 -12.02
C THR A 186 10.52 -11.21 -12.09
N GLY A 187 11.76 -10.92 -11.71
CA GLY A 187 12.37 -9.60 -11.93
C GLY A 187 13.44 -9.21 -10.91
N GLY A 188 14.69 -9.51 -11.24
CA GLY A 188 15.84 -8.95 -10.51
C GLY A 188 17.21 -9.36 -11.07
N GLN A 189 17.34 -10.57 -11.61
CA GLN A 189 18.61 -11.07 -12.13
C GLN A 189 18.42 -11.74 -13.50
N GLN A 190 18.83 -11.02 -14.57
CA GLN A 190 19.39 -11.44 -15.86
C GLN A 190 18.97 -12.76 -16.55
N VAL A 191 17.87 -13.41 -16.17
CA VAL A 191 17.29 -14.51 -16.93
C VAL A 191 15.90 -14.07 -17.36
N SER A 192 15.77 -13.68 -18.63
CA SER A 192 14.47 -13.44 -19.24
C SER A 192 13.66 -14.75 -19.20
N PRO A 193 12.54 -14.82 -18.45
CA PRO A 193 11.66 -15.97 -18.51
C PRO A 193 10.68 -15.82 -19.69
N PRO A 194 10.00 -16.91 -20.09
CA PRO A 194 8.91 -16.85 -21.06
C PRO A 194 7.79 -15.90 -20.59
N VAL A 195 7.26 -15.12 -21.53
CA VAL A 195 6.30 -14.00 -21.37
C VAL A 195 5.03 -14.35 -20.56
N GLN A 196 4.70 -15.63 -20.38
CA GLN A 196 3.45 -16.09 -19.78
C GLN A 196 3.38 -15.99 -18.24
N ASP A 197 4.52 -15.95 -17.53
CA ASP A 197 4.55 -15.92 -16.06
C ASP A 197 4.69 -14.50 -15.47
N ALA A 198 5.22 -13.55 -16.25
CA ALA A 198 5.44 -12.17 -15.81
C ALA A 198 4.13 -11.44 -15.53
N ASP A 199 3.07 -11.73 -16.30
CA ASP A 199 1.73 -11.16 -16.08
C ASP A 199 1.04 -11.77 -14.85
N ALA A 200 1.38 -13.00 -14.47
CA ALA A 200 0.67 -13.72 -13.42
C ALA A 200 0.95 -13.16 -12.01
N THR A 201 2.16 -12.64 -11.76
CA THR A 201 2.54 -12.07 -10.45
C THR A 201 2.37 -10.56 -10.36
N GLY A 202 1.62 -9.98 -11.30
CA GLY A 202 1.29 -8.57 -11.31
C GLY A 202 2.30 -7.69 -12.05
N ARG A 203 1.92 -6.44 -12.21
CA ARG A 203 2.62 -5.41 -12.97
C ARG A 203 4.05 -5.18 -12.48
N ALA A 204 4.97 -4.98 -13.42
CA ALA A 204 6.37 -4.71 -13.12
C ALA A 204 6.58 -3.30 -12.54
N MET A 205 7.31 -3.22 -11.43
CA MET A 205 7.81 -1.99 -10.82
C MET A 205 9.27 -2.24 -10.40
N HIS A 206 10.10 -1.20 -10.42
CA HIS A 206 11.47 -1.28 -9.92
C HIS A 206 11.51 -2.00 -8.55
N PRO A 207 12.35 -3.05 -8.35
CA PRO A 207 12.24 -3.93 -7.19
C PRO A 207 12.27 -3.21 -5.83
N GLU A 208 13.11 -2.19 -5.70
CA GLU A 208 13.20 -1.39 -4.48
C GLU A 208 11.95 -0.52 -4.26
N HIS A 209 11.36 0.01 -5.33
CA HIS A 209 10.12 0.78 -5.26
C HIS A 209 8.92 -0.11 -4.97
N ARG A 210 8.89 -1.33 -5.53
CA ARG A 210 7.85 -2.33 -5.23
C ARG A 210 7.96 -2.79 -3.78
N ARG A 211 9.17 -3.02 -3.28
CA ARG A 211 9.42 -3.27 -1.85
C ARG A 211 8.95 -2.11 -0.97
N MET A 212 9.28 -0.87 -1.34
CA MET A 212 8.86 0.33 -0.62
C MET A 212 7.34 0.46 -0.59
N LEU A 213 6.66 0.18 -1.71
CA LEU A 213 5.20 0.20 -1.77
C LEU A 213 4.59 -0.88 -0.88
N ALA A 214 5.13 -2.10 -0.87
CA ALA A 214 4.68 -3.16 0.03
C ALA A 214 4.78 -2.72 1.51
N ALA A 215 5.90 -2.10 1.89
CA ALA A 215 6.08 -1.51 3.22
C ALA A 215 5.08 -0.39 3.50
N ALA A 216 4.80 0.48 2.52
CA ALA A 216 3.85 1.59 2.66
C ALA A 216 2.42 1.08 2.91
N ILE A 217 1.98 0.06 2.17
CA ILE A 217 0.64 -0.53 2.34
C ILE A 217 0.51 -1.23 3.69
N GLY A 218 1.50 -2.03 4.09
CA GLY A 218 1.52 -2.63 5.43
C GLY A 218 1.45 -1.56 6.54
N ARG A 219 2.23 -0.47 6.41
CA ARG A 219 2.19 0.67 7.35
C ARG A 219 0.83 1.34 7.37
N LEU A 220 0.21 1.59 6.21
CA LEU A 220 -1.09 2.23 6.11
C LEU A 220 -2.18 1.37 6.77
N ARG A 221 -2.21 0.07 6.48
CA ARG A 221 -3.16 -0.89 7.07
C ARG A 221 -3.06 -0.92 8.59
N ALA A 222 -1.84 -1.02 9.12
CA ALA A 222 -1.60 -0.92 10.56
C ALA A 222 -2.08 0.42 11.13
N LYS A 223 -1.72 1.52 10.47
CA LYS A 223 -1.99 2.88 10.94
C LYS A 223 -3.46 3.23 11.03
N ILE A 224 -4.28 2.78 10.07
CA ILE A 224 -5.73 2.98 10.09
C ILE A 224 -6.36 2.38 11.35
N ARG A 225 -5.79 1.32 11.94
CA ARG A 225 -6.35 0.68 13.14
C ARG A 225 -6.22 1.52 14.41
N TYR A 226 -5.19 2.37 14.51
CA TYR A 226 -4.93 3.15 15.72
C TYR A 226 -4.95 4.68 15.51
N ARG A 227 -4.90 5.15 14.26
CA ARG A 227 -5.06 6.56 13.89
C ARG A 227 -6.11 6.74 12.80
N PRO A 228 -6.84 7.86 12.78
CA PRO A 228 -7.90 8.12 11.81
C PRO A 228 -7.34 8.61 10.45
N VAL A 229 -6.21 8.06 9.98
CA VAL A 229 -5.55 8.48 8.72
C VAL A 229 -6.37 8.13 7.47
N VAL A 230 -7.38 7.27 7.59
CA VAL A 230 -8.31 6.98 6.49
C VAL A 230 -9.07 8.23 6.01
N PHE A 231 -9.24 9.24 6.87
CA PHE A 231 -9.92 10.48 6.47
C PHE A 231 -9.08 11.38 5.56
N GLU A 232 -7.78 11.08 5.40
CA GLU A 232 -6.93 11.72 4.39
C GLU A 232 -7.19 11.18 2.97
N LEU A 233 -7.91 10.04 2.86
CA LEU A 233 -8.17 9.31 1.62
C LEU A 233 -9.62 9.45 1.12
N ILE A 234 -10.48 10.15 1.85
CA ILE A 234 -11.91 10.30 1.55
C ILE A 234 -12.31 11.77 1.60
N GLN A 235 -13.24 12.16 0.73
CA GLN A 235 -13.81 13.52 0.67
C GLN A 235 -14.28 14.00 2.05
N ALA A 236 -14.33 15.32 2.27
CA ALA A 236 -14.70 15.89 3.56
C ALA A 236 -16.10 15.47 4.04
N GLU A 237 -17.01 15.25 3.08
CA GLU A 237 -18.36 14.74 3.32
C GLU A 237 -18.60 13.42 2.60
N PHE A 238 -19.01 12.42 3.36
CA PHE A 238 -19.11 11.04 2.89
C PHE A 238 -20.26 10.30 3.56
N THR A 239 -20.72 9.23 2.91
CA THR A 239 -21.63 8.29 3.55
C THR A 239 -20.83 7.24 4.35
N LEU A 240 -21.46 6.60 5.34
CA LEU A 240 -20.81 5.46 6.03
C LEU A 240 -20.47 4.30 5.09
N PHE A 241 -21.16 4.21 3.94
CA PHE A 241 -20.85 3.22 2.92
C PHE A 241 -19.56 3.58 2.17
N ASP A 242 -19.39 4.85 1.81
CA ASP A 242 -18.15 5.35 1.19
C ASP A 242 -16.97 5.09 2.12
N LEU A 243 -17.09 5.42 3.42
CA LEU A 243 -16.04 5.16 4.40
C LEU A 243 -15.74 3.67 4.54
N GLN A 244 -16.76 2.81 4.57
CA GLN A 244 -16.56 1.36 4.60
C GLN A 244 -15.76 0.90 3.38
N LYS A 245 -16.13 1.38 2.18
CA LYS A 245 -15.46 1.02 0.94
C LYS A 245 -14.02 1.51 0.88
N THR A 246 -13.74 2.73 1.34
CA THR A 246 -12.37 3.26 1.49
C THR A 246 -11.53 2.37 2.42
N VAL A 247 -12.07 1.95 3.57
CA VAL A 247 -11.33 1.06 4.49
C VAL A 247 -11.12 -0.32 3.87
N GLU A 248 -12.15 -0.93 3.25
CA GLU A 248 -12.05 -2.21 2.55
C GLU A 248 -11.03 -2.16 1.41
N ALA A 249 -11.02 -1.07 0.64
CA ALA A 249 -10.08 -0.83 -0.44
C ALA A 249 -8.64 -0.87 0.08
N VAL A 250 -8.34 -0.21 1.21
CA VAL A 250 -6.99 -0.23 1.79
C VAL A 250 -6.63 -1.58 2.42
N LEU A 251 -7.54 -2.18 3.18
CA LEU A 251 -7.25 -3.41 3.93
C LEU A 251 -7.08 -4.63 3.01
N GLY A 252 -7.82 -4.71 1.91
CA GLY A 252 -7.82 -5.85 1.00
C GLY A 252 -8.92 -6.88 1.21
N PRO A 253 -9.45 -7.15 2.41
CA PRO A 253 -10.66 -7.95 2.59
C PRO A 253 -11.90 -7.10 2.90
N ASN A 254 -13.08 -7.70 2.72
CA ASN A 254 -14.36 -7.07 3.10
C ASN A 254 -14.54 -6.96 4.61
N LEU A 255 -15.35 -5.98 5.01
CA LEU A 255 -15.76 -5.76 6.39
C LEU A 255 -17.23 -6.12 6.61
N HIS A 256 -17.54 -6.61 7.82
CA HIS A 256 -18.93 -6.84 8.19
C HIS A 256 -19.66 -5.50 8.41
N LYS A 257 -20.62 -5.20 7.53
CA LYS A 257 -21.36 -3.93 7.48
C LYS A 257 -21.92 -3.46 8.83
N GLN A 258 -22.55 -4.35 9.60
CA GLN A 258 -23.14 -3.97 10.88
C GLN A 258 -22.08 -3.70 11.95
N ASN A 259 -20.96 -4.44 11.93
CA ASN A 259 -19.88 -4.25 12.90
C ASN A 259 -19.15 -2.94 12.62
N PHE A 260 -18.95 -2.62 11.34
CA PHE A 260 -18.34 -1.37 10.91
C PHE A 260 -19.15 -0.16 11.37
N ARG A 261 -20.47 -0.14 11.12
CA ARG A 261 -21.35 0.96 11.55
C ARG A 261 -21.31 1.16 13.06
N ARG A 262 -21.48 0.08 13.83
CA ARG A 262 -21.39 0.13 15.30
C ARG A 262 -20.04 0.68 15.78
N LEU A 263 -18.93 0.27 15.16
CA LEU A 263 -17.61 0.77 15.50
C LEU A 263 -17.51 2.28 15.28
N VAL A 264 -17.85 2.76 14.08
CA VAL A 264 -17.73 4.18 13.72
C VAL A 264 -18.59 5.06 14.64
N GLU A 265 -19.82 4.62 14.92
CA GLU A 265 -20.74 5.33 15.82
C GLU A 265 -20.29 5.29 17.28
N SER A 266 -19.87 4.13 17.81
CA SER A 266 -19.45 3.98 19.21
C SER A 266 -18.13 4.69 19.53
N VAL A 267 -17.22 4.74 18.56
CA VAL A 267 -15.94 5.45 18.71
C VAL A 267 -16.15 6.96 18.56
N GLY A 268 -17.23 7.40 17.91
CA GLY A 268 -17.53 8.81 17.68
C GLY A 268 -16.61 9.45 16.64
N LEU A 269 -16.06 8.66 15.71
CA LEU A 269 -15.11 9.15 14.69
C LEU A 269 -15.74 10.16 13.74
N VAL A 270 -17.06 10.12 13.59
CA VAL A 270 -17.80 10.91 12.61
C VAL A 270 -19.01 11.54 13.26
N GLU A 271 -19.46 12.64 12.67
CA GLU A 271 -20.68 13.34 13.06
C GLU A 271 -21.56 13.60 11.83
N PRO A 272 -22.89 13.55 11.98
CA PRO A 272 -23.81 13.78 10.87
C PRO A 272 -23.78 15.26 10.44
N THR A 273 -23.85 15.52 9.13
CA THR A 273 -23.95 16.90 8.62
C THR A 273 -25.39 17.40 8.57
N GLY A 274 -26.38 16.49 8.68
CA GLY A 274 -27.81 16.77 8.46
C GLY A 274 -28.23 16.63 7.00
N GLU A 275 -27.28 16.51 6.09
CA GLU A 275 -27.53 16.37 4.66
C GLU A 275 -27.67 14.90 4.23
N ILE A 276 -28.26 14.71 3.05
CA ILE A 276 -28.54 13.39 2.50
C ILE A 276 -28.17 13.38 1.01
N ARG A 277 -27.43 12.34 0.59
CA ARG A 277 -27.12 12.09 -0.83
C ARG A 277 -28.22 11.22 -1.46
N THR A 278 -28.92 11.76 -2.45
CA THR A 278 -30.06 11.11 -3.13
C THR A 278 -29.66 10.30 -4.37
N HIS A 279 -28.49 10.60 -4.97
CA HIS A 279 -27.98 9.91 -6.17
C HIS A 279 -27.00 8.76 -5.84
N THR A 280 -27.41 7.80 -5.00
CA THR A 280 -26.60 6.62 -4.63
C THR A 280 -27.01 5.33 -5.35
N GLY A 281 -27.89 5.41 -6.36
CA GLY A 281 -28.48 4.23 -7.01
C GLY A 281 -29.41 3.41 -6.10
N GLY A 282 -29.87 4.01 -4.98
CA GLY A 282 -30.69 3.35 -3.97
C GLY A 282 -31.33 4.35 -2.99
N ARG A 283 -31.56 3.92 -1.73
CA ARG A 283 -32.15 4.78 -0.70
C ARG A 283 -31.23 5.98 -0.37
N PRO A 284 -31.81 7.16 -0.08
CA PRO A 284 -31.03 8.32 0.32
C PRO A 284 -30.13 8.01 1.52
N ALA A 285 -28.85 8.39 1.43
CA ALA A 285 -27.84 8.08 2.45
C ALA A 285 -27.40 9.35 3.19
N ARG A 286 -27.37 9.30 4.53
CA ARG A 286 -26.92 10.42 5.36
C ARG A 286 -25.44 10.71 5.11
N LEU A 287 -25.11 12.01 5.06
CA LEU A 287 -23.75 12.49 4.99
C LEU A 287 -23.18 12.72 6.40
N TYR A 288 -21.90 12.43 6.50
CA TYR A 288 -21.08 12.53 7.70
C TYR A 288 -19.80 13.27 7.37
N ARG A 289 -19.19 13.86 8.40
CA ARG A 289 -17.84 14.42 8.35
C ARG A 289 -16.98 13.87 9.48
N PHE A 290 -15.66 13.92 9.31
CA PHE A 290 -14.73 13.50 10.35
C PHE A 290 -14.79 14.45 11.56
N ARG A 291 -14.94 13.90 12.77
CA ARG A 291 -14.93 14.66 14.03
C ARG A 291 -13.50 14.79 14.55
N ARG A 292 -12.86 15.94 14.32
CA ARG A 292 -11.44 16.15 14.65
C ARG A 292 -11.16 16.15 16.15
N GLU A 293 -12.15 16.51 16.96
CA GLU A 293 -12.08 16.61 18.42
C GLU A 293 -11.71 15.28 19.09
N VAL A 294 -12.05 14.16 18.44
CA VAL A 294 -11.65 12.81 18.89
C VAL A 294 -10.14 12.66 19.08
N LEU A 295 -9.32 13.40 18.31
CA LEU A 295 -7.86 13.38 18.44
C LEU A 295 -7.37 13.91 19.80
N LEU A 296 -8.16 14.78 20.44
CA LEU A 296 -7.85 15.34 21.76
C LEU A 296 -8.42 14.47 22.88
N GLU A 297 -9.52 13.76 22.61
CA GLU A 297 -10.21 12.94 23.60
C GLU A 297 -9.56 11.57 23.83
N ARG A 298 -8.86 11.03 22.82
CA ARG A 298 -8.34 9.66 22.85
C ARG A 298 -6.93 9.55 22.26
N PRO A 299 -6.01 8.80 22.89
CA PRO A 299 -4.65 8.65 22.39
C PRO A 299 -4.54 7.82 21.10
N ALA A 300 -5.52 6.95 20.79
CA ALA A 300 -5.49 6.07 19.61
C ALA A 300 -6.87 5.90 18.94
N PRO A 301 -7.40 6.92 18.26
CA PRO A 301 -8.74 6.92 17.69
C PRO A 301 -8.83 6.31 16.27
N GLY A 302 -8.23 5.14 16.05
CA GLY A 302 -8.30 4.46 14.76
C GLY A 302 -9.54 3.58 14.55
N VAL A 303 -9.67 3.06 13.34
CA VAL A 303 -10.71 2.11 12.92
C VAL A 303 -10.28 0.68 13.27
N ARG A 304 -10.54 0.25 14.51
CA ARG A 304 -10.25 -1.13 14.96
C ARG A 304 -11.28 -2.13 14.44
N VAL A 305 -11.15 -2.54 13.19
CA VAL A 305 -12.02 -3.56 12.57
C VAL A 305 -11.37 -4.93 12.48
N LYS A 306 -12.18 -5.98 12.65
CA LYS A 306 -11.81 -7.34 12.24
C LYS A 306 -12.15 -7.52 10.77
N ALA A 307 -11.13 -7.57 9.94
CA ALA A 307 -11.19 -8.01 8.56
C ALA A 307 -11.56 -9.51 8.48
N VAL A 308 -12.38 -9.87 7.49
CA VAL A 308 -12.75 -11.27 7.21
C VAL A 308 -12.24 -11.65 5.82
N ALA A 309 -11.06 -12.27 5.78
CA ALA A 309 -10.62 -13.01 4.60
C ALA A 309 -11.43 -14.32 4.54
N ARG A 310 -12.15 -14.57 3.43
CA ARG A 310 -12.86 -15.83 3.21
C ARG A 310 -11.87 -16.81 2.57
N GLY A 311 -11.58 -17.89 3.29
CA GLY A 311 -10.59 -18.91 2.92
C GLY A 311 -11.07 -19.89 1.86
#